data_AF-A0AAJ0HKF7-F1
#
_entry.id   AF-A0AAJ0HKF7-F1
#
_cell.length_a   1.000
_cell.length_b   1.000
_cell.length_c   1.000
_cell.angle_alpha   90.00
_cell.angle_beta   90.00
_cell.angle_gamma   90.00
#
_symmetry.space_group_name_H-M   'P 1'
#
loop_
_entity.id
_entity.type
_entity.pdbx_description
1 polymer ?
#
loop_
_entity_poly.entity_id
_entity_poly.type
_entity_poly.pdbx_seq_one_letter_code
_entity_poly.pdbx_strand_id
1 'polypeptide(L)'
;MGDHLSYDIPRGPFRSSHDWLNVELDIILRHQTALLENSKDQDEREDAEDVLSVARKLLALVPKVFPSALEEPETTALYHHDLHLENILVNEQGEITAVLDWECVSAMPLWMSTKFPKFLEGPVREEEPQRDSYLDMDQLSNKSAVVAGDPDLNNGGKDLLYFIHQMDYEATQLRKVYKAKLKELWLDWLLEKSHAGIDFFQAISGCDGLWVKRIGRWADRIEKGETVRLDMGYA
;
A
#
# COMPACT_ATOMS: atom_id res chain seq x y z
N MET A 1 -1.80 1.55 -17.45
CA MET A 1 -2.17 0.12 -17.48
C MET A 1 -2.25 -0.31 -18.92
N GLY A 2 -1.36 -1.21 -19.34
CA GLY A 2 -1.38 -1.79 -20.70
C GLY A 2 -2.45 -2.87 -20.83
N ASP A 3 -2.72 -3.30 -22.06
CA ASP A 3 -3.59 -4.46 -22.31
C ASP A 3 -2.84 -5.77 -22.01
N HIS A 4 -2.80 -6.14 -20.73
CA HIS A 4 -2.17 -7.37 -20.26
C HIS A 4 -3.09 -8.59 -20.37
N LEU A 5 -4.35 -8.42 -20.80
CA LEU A 5 -5.35 -9.50 -20.85
C LEU A 5 -5.00 -10.58 -21.88
N SER A 6 -4.24 -10.19 -22.90
CA SER A 6 -3.78 -11.08 -23.98
C SER A 6 -2.61 -11.99 -23.60
N TYR A 7 -1.94 -11.76 -22.46
CA TYR A 7 -0.81 -12.59 -22.06
C TYR A 7 -1.26 -13.96 -21.56
N ASP A 8 -0.71 -15.01 -22.18
CA ASP A 8 -0.84 -16.40 -21.76
C ASP A 8 -0.01 -16.67 -20.50
N ILE A 9 -0.58 -16.28 -19.36
CA ILE A 9 0.02 -16.39 -18.02
C ILE A 9 -1.08 -16.89 -17.07
N PRO A 10 -0.77 -17.81 -16.14
CA PRO A 10 -1.72 -18.26 -15.13
C PRO A 10 -2.32 -17.09 -14.35
N ARG A 11 -3.64 -17.07 -14.14
CA ARG A 11 -4.35 -16.03 -13.37
C ARG A 11 -4.83 -16.54 -12.00
N GLY A 12 -4.26 -17.64 -11.56
CA GLY A 12 -4.62 -18.34 -10.33
C GLY A 12 -5.72 -19.40 -10.51
N PRO A 13 -6.21 -19.99 -9.41
CA PRO A 13 -5.75 -19.75 -8.04
C PRO A 13 -4.29 -20.19 -7.84
N PHE A 14 -3.53 -19.40 -7.08
CA PHE A 14 -2.13 -19.70 -6.76
C PHE A 14 -2.05 -20.49 -5.45
N ARG A 15 -1.11 -21.45 -5.37
CA ARG A 15 -0.91 -22.24 -4.16
C ARG A 15 -0.07 -21.51 -3.11
N SER A 16 0.71 -20.53 -3.52
CA SER A 16 1.66 -19.82 -2.66
C SER A 16 1.90 -18.39 -3.15
N SER A 17 2.34 -17.53 -2.24
CA SER A 17 2.87 -16.19 -2.55
C SER A 17 4.03 -16.25 -3.53
N HIS A 18 4.86 -17.30 -3.46
CA HIS A 18 5.94 -17.53 -4.41
C HIS A 18 5.39 -17.61 -5.84
N ASP A 19 4.39 -18.45 -6.10
CA ASP A 19 3.83 -18.64 -7.44
C ASP A 19 3.13 -17.39 -7.96
N TRP A 20 2.36 -16.74 -7.08
CA TRP A 20 1.64 -15.51 -7.41
C TRP A 20 2.60 -14.37 -7.78
N LEU A 21 3.60 -14.08 -6.95
CA LEU A 21 4.51 -12.95 -7.19
C LEU A 21 5.46 -13.19 -8.37
N ASN A 22 5.80 -14.44 -8.68
CA ASN A 22 6.50 -14.77 -9.94
C ASN A 22 5.66 -14.38 -11.16
N VAL A 23 4.34 -14.64 -11.12
CA VAL A 23 3.43 -14.27 -12.21
C VAL A 23 3.27 -12.76 -12.34
N GLU A 24 3.12 -12.02 -11.23
CA GLU A 24 3.06 -10.55 -11.26
C GLU A 24 4.32 -9.96 -11.90
N LEU A 25 5.50 -10.50 -11.56
CA LEU A 25 6.76 -10.09 -12.16
C LEU A 25 6.87 -10.50 -13.64
N ASP A 26 6.37 -11.67 -14.05
CA ASP A 26 6.34 -12.07 -15.47
C ASP A 26 5.49 -11.12 -16.32
N ILE A 27 4.37 -10.63 -15.77
CA ILE A 27 3.53 -9.60 -16.43
C ILE A 27 4.35 -8.31 -16.65
N ILE A 28 5.04 -7.83 -15.62
CA ILE A 28 5.89 -6.62 -15.71
C ILE A 28 6.99 -6.83 -16.75
N LEU A 29 7.69 -7.96 -16.68
CA LEU A 29 8.81 -8.27 -17.59
C LEU A 29 8.36 -8.29 -19.06
N ARG A 30 7.24 -8.95 -19.36
CA ARG A 30 6.69 -9.01 -20.72
C ARG A 30 6.23 -7.65 -21.21
N HIS A 31 5.56 -6.88 -20.36
CA HIS A 31 5.10 -5.55 -20.71
C HIS A 31 6.27 -4.63 -21.07
N GLN A 32 7.28 -4.56 -20.21
CA GLN A 32 8.42 -3.67 -20.42
C GLN A 32 9.30 -4.14 -21.58
N THR A 33 9.41 -5.46 -21.82
CA THR A 33 10.10 -6.00 -23.02
C THR A 33 9.37 -5.56 -24.28
N ALA A 34 8.04 -5.69 -24.33
CA ALA A 34 7.25 -5.23 -25.46
C ALA A 34 7.34 -3.70 -25.66
N LEU A 35 7.42 -2.92 -24.58
CA LEU A 35 7.63 -1.48 -24.65
C LEU A 35 8.98 -1.16 -25.30
N LEU A 36 10.06 -1.82 -24.85
CA LEU A 36 11.41 -1.63 -25.38
C LEU A 36 11.54 -1.95 -26.88
N GLU A 37 10.83 -3.00 -27.33
CA GLU A 37 10.82 -3.43 -28.73
C GLU A 37 10.03 -2.48 -29.63
N ASN A 38 8.92 -1.91 -29.13
CA ASN A 38 7.98 -1.14 -29.93
C ASN A 38 8.15 0.38 -29.82
N SER A 39 8.73 0.89 -28.72
CA SER A 39 8.92 2.32 -28.54
C SER A 39 10.13 2.85 -29.33
N LYS A 40 9.93 4.03 -29.91
CA LYS A 40 10.96 4.83 -30.59
C LYS A 40 11.42 6.00 -29.73
N ASP A 41 10.73 6.26 -28.63
CA ASP A 41 11.10 7.30 -27.69
C ASP A 41 12.26 6.81 -26.83
N GLN A 42 13.32 7.60 -26.74
CA GLN A 42 14.54 7.18 -26.04
C GLN A 42 14.34 7.15 -24.53
N ASP A 43 13.57 8.10 -23.98
CA ASP A 43 13.33 8.21 -22.55
C ASP A 43 12.45 7.04 -22.07
N GLU A 44 11.40 6.70 -22.83
CA GLU A 44 10.57 5.52 -22.56
C GLU A 44 11.35 4.21 -22.58
N ARG A 45 12.33 4.09 -23.49
CA ARG A 45 13.19 2.90 -23.58
C ARG A 45 14.13 2.82 -22.38
N GLU A 46 14.75 3.92 -22.00
CA GLU A 46 15.62 3.99 -20.81
C GLU A 46 14.84 3.64 -19.54
N ASP A 47 13.62 4.16 -19.38
CA ASP A 47 12.73 3.82 -18.26
C ASP A 47 12.37 2.33 -18.26
N ALA A 48 12.03 1.75 -19.42
CA ALA A 48 11.73 0.33 -19.54
C ALA A 48 12.95 -0.55 -19.20
N GLU A 49 14.16 -0.16 -19.57
CA GLU A 49 15.41 -0.86 -19.21
C GLU A 49 15.64 -0.85 -17.69
N ASP A 50 15.44 0.31 -17.04
CA ASP A 50 15.53 0.46 -15.59
C ASP A 50 14.51 -0.45 -14.88
N VAL A 51 13.25 -0.46 -15.34
CA VAL A 51 12.19 -1.32 -14.78
C VAL A 51 12.50 -2.80 -14.99
N LEU A 52 12.94 -3.21 -16.19
CA LEU A 52 13.33 -4.60 -16.47
C LEU A 52 14.47 -5.07 -15.56
N SER A 53 15.47 -4.23 -15.35
CA SER A 53 16.61 -4.51 -14.47
C SER A 53 16.15 -4.79 -13.04
N VAL A 54 15.27 -3.94 -12.50
CA VAL A 54 14.73 -4.10 -11.14
C VAL A 54 13.78 -5.28 -11.05
N ALA A 55 12.87 -5.47 -12.00
CA ALA A 55 11.94 -6.60 -12.02
C ALA A 55 12.68 -7.96 -12.04
N ARG A 56 13.75 -8.09 -12.85
CA ARG A 56 14.60 -9.31 -12.85
C ARG A 56 15.28 -9.55 -11.51
N LYS A 57 15.72 -8.47 -10.85
CA LYS A 57 16.31 -8.57 -9.50
C LYS A 57 15.29 -9.02 -8.47
N LEU A 58 14.09 -8.43 -8.47
CA LEU A 58 12.99 -8.88 -7.62
C LEU A 58 12.66 -10.35 -7.88
N LEU A 59 12.57 -10.77 -9.15
CA LEU A 59 12.30 -12.17 -9.51
C LEU A 59 13.34 -13.13 -8.89
N ALA A 60 14.62 -12.79 -8.94
CA ALA A 60 15.68 -13.58 -8.32
C ALA A 60 15.61 -13.61 -6.77
N LEU A 61 14.98 -12.63 -6.15
CA LEU A 61 14.79 -12.54 -4.70
C LEU A 61 13.54 -13.27 -4.20
N VAL A 62 12.55 -13.56 -5.06
CA VAL A 62 11.31 -14.27 -4.68
C VAL A 62 11.60 -15.53 -3.84
N PRO A 63 12.47 -16.49 -4.26
CA PRO A 63 12.72 -17.70 -3.47
C PRO A 63 13.47 -17.46 -2.15
N LYS A 64 14.09 -16.29 -1.95
CA LYS A 64 14.73 -15.92 -0.68
C LYS A 64 13.72 -15.40 0.34
N VAL A 65 12.66 -14.74 -0.13
CA VAL A 65 11.63 -14.12 0.73
C VAL A 65 10.45 -15.07 0.95
N PHE A 66 10.09 -15.84 -0.09
CA PHE A 66 8.96 -16.75 -0.08
C PHE A 66 9.42 -18.17 -0.40
N PRO A 67 9.11 -19.17 0.45
CA PRO A 67 9.46 -20.56 0.18
C PRO A 67 8.84 -21.05 -1.14
N SER A 68 9.65 -21.69 -1.98
CA SER A 68 9.22 -22.21 -3.29
C SER A 68 8.43 -23.52 -3.23
N ALA A 69 8.52 -24.24 -2.11
CA ALA A 69 7.79 -25.47 -1.87
C ALA A 69 7.07 -25.38 -0.53
N LEU A 70 5.76 -25.54 -0.56
CA LEU A 70 4.92 -25.71 0.62
C LEU A 70 4.33 -27.12 0.59
N GLU A 71 4.31 -27.79 1.74
CA GLU A 71 3.67 -29.11 1.88
C GLU A 71 2.14 -29.00 1.66
N GLU A 72 1.54 -27.91 2.16
CA GLU A 72 0.13 -27.56 1.99
C GLU A 72 -0.02 -26.19 1.29
N PRO A 73 -1.13 -25.92 0.59
CA PRO A 73 -1.40 -24.59 0.05
C PRO A 73 -1.33 -23.51 1.14
N GLU A 74 -0.79 -22.34 0.81
CA GLU A 74 -0.76 -21.20 1.72
C GLU A 74 -2.19 -20.80 2.11
N THR A 75 -2.40 -20.54 3.40
CA THR A 75 -3.69 -20.05 3.87
C THR A 75 -3.96 -18.66 3.33
N THR A 76 -5.17 -18.44 2.84
CA THR A 76 -5.63 -17.16 2.29
C THR A 76 -6.80 -16.60 3.10
N ALA A 77 -7.00 -15.28 3.00
CA ALA A 77 -8.17 -14.59 3.52
C ALA A 77 -8.75 -13.69 2.43
N LEU A 78 -10.06 -13.41 2.51
CA LEU A 78 -10.68 -12.38 1.67
C LEU A 78 -10.07 -11.02 2.04
N TYR A 79 -9.49 -10.36 1.05
CA TYR A 79 -8.82 -9.08 1.22
C TYR A 79 -9.63 -7.96 0.58
N HIS A 80 -10.21 -7.09 1.41
CA HIS A 80 -10.93 -5.92 0.96
C HIS A 80 -9.93 -4.83 0.55
N HIS A 81 -9.73 -4.68 -0.76
CA HIS A 81 -8.70 -3.79 -1.31
C HIS A 81 -9.02 -2.30 -1.15
N ASP A 82 -10.30 -1.93 -1.01
CA ASP A 82 -10.74 -0.53 -0.87
C ASP A 82 -11.53 -0.28 0.42
N LEU A 83 -10.97 -0.69 1.57
CA LEU A 83 -11.62 -0.52 2.87
C LEU A 83 -11.41 0.91 3.39
N HIS A 84 -12.17 1.87 2.88
CA HIS A 84 -12.26 3.24 3.39
C HIS A 84 -13.54 3.47 4.22
N LEU A 85 -13.62 4.60 4.92
CA LEU A 85 -14.68 4.86 5.91
C LEU A 85 -16.10 4.86 5.31
N GLU A 86 -16.27 5.25 4.04
CA GLU A 86 -17.59 5.27 3.39
C GLU A 86 -18.10 3.84 3.08
N ASN A 87 -17.20 2.86 3.02
CA ASN A 87 -17.53 1.46 2.84
C ASN A 87 -17.82 0.73 4.18
N ILE A 88 -17.84 1.44 5.31
CA ILE A 88 -18.13 0.88 6.64
C ILE A 88 -19.40 1.53 7.19
N LEU A 89 -20.48 0.74 7.27
CA LEU A 89 -21.74 1.21 7.85
C LEU A 89 -21.73 1.06 9.37
N VAL A 90 -22.11 2.12 10.06
CA VAL A 90 -22.25 2.15 11.52
C VAL A 90 -23.67 2.50 11.93
N ASN A 91 -24.17 1.92 13.02
CA ASN A 91 -25.46 2.33 13.60
C ASN A 91 -25.32 3.60 14.47
N GLU A 92 -26.45 4.07 15.01
CA GLU A 92 -26.49 5.25 15.89
C GLU A 92 -25.67 5.08 17.19
N GLN A 93 -25.36 3.84 17.58
CA GLN A 93 -24.55 3.50 18.73
C GLN A 93 -23.04 3.43 18.40
N GLY A 94 -22.67 3.61 17.13
CA GLY A 94 -21.28 3.52 16.66
C GLY A 94 -20.77 2.10 16.41
N GLU A 95 -21.66 1.11 16.35
CA GLU A 95 -21.30 -0.28 16.06
C GLU A 95 -21.27 -0.53 14.56
N ILE A 96 -20.27 -1.29 14.08
CA ILE A 96 -20.16 -1.69 12.68
C ILE A 96 -21.30 -2.67 12.36
N THR A 97 -22.10 -2.34 11.34
CA THR A 97 -23.27 -3.13 10.91
C THR A 97 -23.05 -3.84 9.58
N ALA A 98 -22.27 -3.24 8.67
CA ALA A 98 -21.93 -3.84 7.40
C ALA A 98 -20.64 -3.26 6.84
N VAL A 99 -19.98 -4.04 5.98
CA VAL A 99 -18.91 -3.59 5.09
C VAL A 99 -19.43 -3.74 3.67
N LEU A 100 -19.37 -2.66 2.89
CA LEU A 100 -19.86 -2.59 1.51
C LEU A 100 -18.74 -2.90 0.51
N ASP A 101 -19.07 -2.86 -0.78
CA ASP A 101 -18.11 -2.80 -1.89
C ASP A 101 -17.13 -4.00 -2.01
N TRP A 102 -17.70 -5.21 -1.92
CA TRP A 102 -16.95 -6.47 -2.08
C TRP A 102 -16.70 -6.88 -3.54
N GLU A 103 -16.95 -6.00 -4.51
CA GLU A 103 -16.66 -6.33 -5.91
C GLU A 103 -15.15 -6.45 -6.15
N CYS A 104 -14.76 -7.29 -7.12
CA CYS A 104 -13.35 -7.52 -7.46
C CYS A 104 -12.43 -7.96 -6.29
N VAL A 105 -12.98 -8.44 -5.17
CA VAL A 105 -12.21 -8.95 -4.03
C VAL A 105 -11.53 -10.27 -4.37
N SER A 106 -10.26 -10.39 -3.97
CA SER A 106 -9.45 -11.60 -4.12
C SER A 106 -9.19 -12.26 -2.78
N ALA A 107 -9.04 -13.59 -2.80
CA ALA A 107 -8.43 -14.32 -1.69
C ALA A 107 -6.90 -14.13 -1.76
N MET A 108 -6.34 -13.43 -0.78
CA MET A 108 -4.92 -13.08 -0.74
C MET A 108 -4.21 -13.86 0.38
N PRO A 109 -2.89 -14.07 0.29
CA PRO A 109 -2.11 -14.65 1.38
C PRO A 109 -2.37 -13.93 2.71
N LEU A 110 -2.42 -14.69 3.81
CA LEU A 110 -2.78 -14.14 5.13
C LEU A 110 -1.98 -12.90 5.52
N TRP A 111 -0.69 -12.82 5.17
CA TRP A 111 0.16 -11.67 5.49
C TRP A 111 -0.33 -10.36 4.86
N MET A 112 -1.06 -10.39 3.75
CA MET A 112 -1.67 -9.19 3.15
C MET A 112 -2.74 -8.56 4.05
N SER A 113 -3.42 -9.36 4.88
CA SER A 113 -4.44 -8.86 5.81
C SER A 113 -3.87 -8.12 7.04
N THR A 114 -2.55 -8.09 7.18
CA THR A 114 -1.87 -7.37 8.27
C THR A 114 -1.59 -5.90 7.94
N LYS A 115 -1.86 -5.47 6.70
CA LYS A 115 -1.77 -4.07 6.29
C LYS A 115 -2.82 -3.22 7.00
N PHE A 116 -2.48 -1.97 7.26
CA PHE A 116 -3.48 -1.02 7.73
C PHE A 116 -4.53 -0.76 6.64
N PRO A 117 -5.81 -0.63 7.00
CA PRO A 117 -6.79 0.03 6.15
C PRO A 117 -6.29 1.43 5.77
N LYS A 118 -6.60 1.85 4.54
CA LYS A 118 -6.11 3.11 3.95
C LYS A 118 -6.42 4.33 4.83
N PHE A 119 -7.58 4.36 5.49
CA PHE A 119 -7.97 5.46 6.37
C PHE A 119 -7.13 5.57 7.66
N LEU A 120 -6.30 4.57 7.99
CA LEU A 120 -5.33 4.60 9.08
C LEU A 120 -3.90 4.92 8.60
N GLU A 121 -3.68 5.02 7.29
CA GLU A 121 -2.42 5.47 6.73
C GLU A 121 -2.31 7.00 6.86
N GLY A 122 -1.08 7.51 6.94
CA GLY A 122 -0.83 8.95 7.07
C GLY A 122 0.22 9.30 8.13
N PRO A 123 0.48 10.61 8.31
CA PRO A 123 1.53 11.10 9.20
C PRO A 123 1.28 10.66 10.64
N VAL A 124 2.37 10.52 11.40
CA VAL A 124 2.30 10.16 12.82
C VAL A 124 2.20 11.44 13.63
N ARG A 125 1.19 11.53 14.48
CA ARG A 125 1.02 12.63 15.42
C ARG A 125 0.68 12.09 16.81
N GLU A 126 1.66 12.12 17.70
CA GLU A 126 1.51 11.60 19.06
C GLU A 126 0.83 12.60 20.01
N GLU A 127 0.98 13.90 19.74
CA GLU A 127 0.45 14.97 20.58
C GLU A 127 -0.86 15.53 20.02
N GLU A 128 -1.87 15.58 20.88
CA GLU A 128 -3.19 16.13 20.54
C GLU A 128 -3.06 17.62 20.16
N PRO A 129 -3.55 18.03 18.97
CA PRO A 129 -3.50 19.43 18.56
C PRO A 129 -4.33 20.30 19.49
N GLN A 130 -3.72 21.36 20.02
CA GLN A 130 -4.42 22.29 20.90
C GLN A 130 -5.20 23.29 20.05
N ARG A 131 -6.54 23.26 20.11
CA ARG A 131 -7.41 24.09 19.26
C ARG A 131 -7.05 25.59 19.27
N ASP A 132 -6.64 26.10 20.43
CA ASP A 132 -6.32 27.52 20.62
C ASP A 132 -4.96 27.93 20.02
N SER A 133 -4.10 26.97 19.63
CA SER A 133 -2.83 27.28 18.94
C SER A 133 -3.01 27.52 17.44
N TYR A 134 -4.21 27.32 16.91
CA TYR A 134 -4.52 27.49 15.48
C TYR A 134 -5.29 28.78 15.24
N LEU A 135 -5.02 29.39 14.08
CA LEU A 135 -5.65 30.64 13.65
C LEU A 135 -7.16 30.43 13.43
N ASP A 136 -7.92 31.48 13.71
CA ASP A 136 -9.31 31.55 13.31
C ASP A 136 -9.39 31.85 11.80
N MET A 137 -10.42 31.32 11.14
CA MET A 137 -10.66 31.56 9.71
C MET A 137 -10.70 33.06 9.37
N ASP A 138 -11.24 33.87 10.29
CA ASP A 138 -11.37 35.32 10.18
C ASP A 138 -9.99 36.05 10.14
N GLN A 139 -8.94 35.38 10.60
CA GLN A 139 -7.57 35.88 10.64
C GLN A 139 -6.74 35.43 9.41
N LEU A 140 -7.25 34.50 8.60
CA LEU A 140 -6.66 34.12 7.30
C LEU A 140 -7.02 35.17 6.23
N SER A 141 -6.34 36.32 6.23
CA SER A 141 -6.51 37.32 5.18
C SER A 141 -6.01 36.82 3.81
N ASN A 142 -6.92 36.59 2.86
CA ASN A 142 -6.74 36.62 1.39
C ASN A 142 -5.42 36.06 0.77
N LYS A 143 -4.78 35.01 1.31
CA LYS A 143 -3.59 34.40 0.70
C LYS A 143 -3.46 32.87 0.75
N SER A 144 -4.47 32.13 1.21
CA SER A 144 -4.47 30.66 1.10
C SER A 144 -5.58 30.19 0.19
N ALA A 145 -5.36 30.37 -1.12
CA ALA A 145 -6.15 29.73 -2.16
C ALA A 145 -5.67 28.29 -2.40
N VAL A 146 -5.75 27.42 -1.39
CA VAL A 146 -5.62 25.96 -1.47
C VAL A 146 -6.19 25.47 -0.13
N VAL A 147 -7.39 24.93 0.04
CA VAL A 147 -8.16 23.95 -0.73
C VAL A 147 -9.63 24.38 -0.61
N ALA A 148 -10.37 24.42 -1.72
CA ALA A 148 -11.81 24.58 -1.67
C ALA A 148 -12.44 23.33 -1.05
N GLY A 149 -12.53 23.31 0.28
CA GLY A 149 -13.37 22.37 1.02
C GLY A 149 -14.84 22.70 0.82
N ASP A 150 -15.69 21.69 0.95
CA ASP A 150 -17.15 21.78 0.88
C ASP A 150 -17.67 22.90 1.81
N PRO A 151 -18.45 23.88 1.29
CA PRO A 151 -19.00 24.96 2.10
C PRO A 151 -19.95 24.51 3.22
N ASP A 152 -20.41 23.25 3.22
CA ASP A 152 -21.27 22.69 4.29
C ASP A 152 -20.50 22.12 5.49
N LEU A 153 -19.17 22.03 5.44
CA LEU A 153 -18.38 21.64 6.61
C LEU A 153 -18.27 22.83 7.57
N ASN A 154 -19.11 22.84 8.61
CA ASN A 154 -19.02 23.80 9.70
C ASN A 154 -17.71 23.60 10.48
N ASN A 155 -16.64 24.25 10.01
CA ASN A 155 -15.29 24.20 10.58
C ASN A 155 -15.18 24.89 11.96
N GLY A 156 -16.31 25.25 12.60
CA GLY A 156 -16.36 25.83 13.93
C GLY A 156 -15.47 27.07 14.10
N GLY A 157 -15.23 27.81 13.02
CA GLY A 157 -14.40 29.02 12.97
C GLY A 157 -12.88 28.83 12.91
N LYS A 158 -12.35 27.60 12.84
CA LYS A 158 -10.90 27.33 12.87
C LYS A 158 -10.31 26.98 11.50
N ASP A 159 -9.01 27.24 11.36
CA ASP A 159 -8.19 26.79 10.23
C ASP A 159 -8.38 25.27 9.99
N LEU A 160 -8.57 24.88 8.72
CA LEU A 160 -8.68 23.48 8.30
C LEU A 160 -7.49 22.64 8.78
N LEU A 161 -6.33 23.27 8.94
CA LEU A 161 -5.12 22.64 9.47
C LEU A 161 -5.30 22.07 10.89
N TYR A 162 -6.18 22.64 11.72
CA TYR A 162 -6.51 22.07 13.03
C TYR A 162 -7.18 20.70 12.86
N PHE A 163 -8.20 20.62 12.01
CA PHE A 163 -8.97 19.39 11.79
C PHE A 163 -8.13 18.30 11.12
N ILE A 164 -7.27 18.66 10.17
CA ILE A 164 -6.31 17.73 9.56
C ILE A 164 -5.42 17.13 10.65
N HIS A 165 -4.80 17.96 11.49
CA HIS A 165 -3.96 17.45 12.57
C HIS A 165 -4.74 16.66 13.62
N GLN A 166 -6.02 16.99 13.85
CA GLN A 166 -6.87 16.23 14.76
C GLN A 166 -7.11 14.83 14.20
N MET A 167 -7.43 14.71 12.91
CA MET A 167 -7.56 13.42 12.24
C MET A 167 -6.24 12.62 12.27
N ASP A 168 -5.09 13.26 12.03
CA ASP A 168 -3.77 12.60 12.11
C ASP A 168 -3.50 12.03 13.51
N TYR A 169 -3.85 12.78 14.55
CA TYR A 169 -3.73 12.33 15.94
C TYR A 169 -4.66 11.15 16.23
N GLU A 170 -5.94 11.26 15.87
CA GLU A 170 -6.94 10.21 16.08
C GLU A 170 -6.56 8.91 15.34
N ALA A 171 -6.15 9.02 14.08
CA ALA A 171 -5.64 7.89 13.30
C ALA A 171 -4.37 7.29 13.93
N THR A 172 -3.49 8.12 14.50
CA THR A 172 -2.30 7.64 15.24
C THR A 172 -2.68 6.83 16.48
N GLN A 173 -3.65 7.28 17.27
CA GLN A 173 -4.13 6.51 18.42
C GLN A 173 -4.84 5.22 17.98
N LEU A 174 -5.67 5.30 16.95
CA LEU A 174 -6.39 4.13 16.42
C LEU A 174 -5.44 3.08 15.83
N ARG A 175 -4.33 3.48 15.19
CA ARG A 175 -3.27 2.56 14.75
C ARG A 175 -2.69 1.75 15.91
N LYS A 176 -2.54 2.33 17.11
CA LYS A 176 -2.04 1.60 18.29
C LYS A 176 -3.03 0.52 18.72
N VAL A 177 -4.32 0.87 18.79
CA VAL A 177 -5.40 -0.07 19.12
C VAL A 177 -5.47 -1.19 18.07
N TYR A 178 -5.40 -0.84 16.79
CA TYR A 178 -5.41 -1.81 15.69
C TYR A 178 -4.23 -2.77 15.76
N LYS A 179 -3.00 -2.28 15.96
CA LYS A 179 -1.81 -3.14 16.16
C LYS A 179 -1.97 -4.07 17.36
N ALA A 180 -2.48 -3.55 18.48
CA ALA A 180 -2.70 -4.35 19.68
C ALA A 180 -3.73 -5.46 19.42
N LYS A 181 -4.83 -5.14 18.73
CA LYS A 181 -5.87 -6.12 18.40
C LYS A 181 -5.38 -7.16 17.38
N LEU A 182 -4.59 -6.75 16.39
CA LEU A 182 -3.93 -7.69 15.47
C LEU A 182 -3.04 -8.68 16.22
N LYS A 183 -2.22 -8.21 17.17
CA LYS A 183 -1.37 -9.09 18.00
C LYS A 183 -2.15 -10.04 18.90
N GLU A 184 -3.33 -9.64 19.37
CA GLU A 184 -4.20 -10.53 20.15
C GLU A 184 -4.79 -11.65 19.28
N LEU A 185 -5.16 -11.31 18.05
CA LEU A 185 -5.82 -12.22 17.12
C LEU A 185 -4.83 -13.09 16.32
N TRP A 186 -3.59 -12.63 16.15
CA TRP A 186 -2.57 -13.25 15.29
C TRP A 186 -1.27 -13.51 16.06
N LEU A 187 -0.59 -14.60 15.74
CA LEU A 187 0.71 -14.94 16.33
C LEU A 187 1.78 -13.92 15.91
N ASP A 188 2.66 -13.51 16.85
CA ASP A 188 3.70 -12.49 16.60
C ASP A 188 4.59 -12.82 15.38
N TRP A 189 4.91 -14.10 15.16
CA TRP A 189 5.75 -14.52 14.03
C TRP A 189 5.07 -14.30 12.66
N LEU A 190 3.73 -14.30 12.59
CA LEU A 190 2.99 -13.99 11.36
C LEU A 190 3.13 -12.51 11.00
N LEU A 191 3.13 -11.63 12.00
CA LEU A 191 3.30 -10.19 11.84
C LEU A 191 4.74 -9.82 11.44
N GLU A 192 5.74 -10.52 11.97
CA GLU A 192 7.13 -10.28 11.58
C GLU A 192 7.40 -10.73 10.14
N LYS A 193 6.91 -11.91 9.75
CA LYS A 193 7.00 -12.40 8.37
C LYS A 193 6.20 -11.53 7.40
N SER A 194 5.09 -10.94 7.83
CA SER A 194 4.25 -10.14 6.95
C SER A 194 4.91 -8.86 6.50
N HIS A 195 5.78 -8.26 7.31
CA HIS A 195 6.51 -7.04 6.92
C HIS A 195 7.37 -7.24 5.67
N ALA A 196 8.13 -8.33 5.61
CA ALA A 196 8.94 -8.65 4.43
C ALA A 196 8.06 -8.90 3.21
N GLY A 197 6.93 -9.60 3.38
CA GLY A 197 5.98 -9.85 2.31
C GLY A 197 5.32 -8.57 1.79
N ILE A 198 4.90 -7.67 2.70
CA ILE A 198 4.30 -6.38 2.37
C ILE A 198 5.28 -5.50 1.60
N ASP A 199 6.50 -5.35 2.09
CA ASP A 199 7.51 -4.51 1.45
C ASP A 199 7.86 -5.06 0.05
N PHE A 200 7.94 -6.39 -0.09
CA PHE A 200 8.20 -7.03 -1.38
C PHE A 200 7.04 -6.85 -2.36
N PHE A 201 5.79 -6.99 -1.90
CA PHE A 201 4.62 -6.71 -2.71
C PHE A 201 4.57 -5.24 -3.15
N GLN A 202 4.85 -4.30 -2.24
CA GLN A 202 4.94 -2.88 -2.57
C GLN A 202 6.05 -2.58 -3.57
N ALA A 203 7.20 -3.26 -3.48
CA ALA A 203 8.27 -3.16 -4.45
C ALA A 203 7.81 -3.60 -5.85
N ILE A 204 7.05 -4.70 -5.96
CA ILE A 204 6.49 -5.16 -7.23
C ILE A 204 5.46 -4.15 -7.76
N SER A 205 4.51 -3.72 -6.92
CA SER A 205 3.45 -2.79 -7.33
C SER A 205 4.00 -1.42 -7.76
N GLY A 206 5.09 -0.95 -7.16
CA GLY A 206 5.76 0.31 -7.52
C GLY A 206 6.83 0.15 -8.60
N CYS A 207 6.96 -1.02 -9.21
CA CYS A 207 7.93 -1.30 -10.27
C CYS A 207 7.40 -0.82 -11.64
N ASP A 208 7.04 0.47 -11.71
CA ASP A 208 6.39 1.12 -12.86
C ASP A 208 7.11 2.40 -13.33
N GLY A 209 8.32 2.64 -12.82
CA GLY A 209 9.21 3.73 -13.21
C GLY A 209 9.45 4.75 -12.10
N LEU A 210 8.38 5.29 -11.50
CA LEU A 210 8.48 6.43 -10.56
C LEU A 210 9.40 6.11 -9.36
N TRP A 211 9.32 4.88 -8.85
CA TRP A 211 10.07 4.44 -7.67
C TRP A 211 11.20 3.46 -7.99
N VAL A 212 11.44 3.18 -9.28
CA VAL A 212 12.30 2.08 -9.75
C VAL A 212 13.71 2.15 -9.14
N LYS A 213 14.32 3.34 -9.12
CA LYS A 213 15.67 3.55 -8.56
C LYS A 213 15.72 3.30 -7.06
N ARG A 214 14.65 3.63 -6.33
CA ARG A 214 14.56 3.40 -4.89
C ARG A 214 14.34 1.92 -4.58
N ILE A 215 13.45 1.26 -5.32
CA ILE A 215 13.21 -0.18 -5.23
C ILE A 215 14.49 -0.96 -5.56
N GLY A 216 15.22 -0.56 -6.61
CA GLY A 216 16.49 -1.19 -6.98
C GLY A 216 17.52 -1.15 -5.84
N ARG A 217 17.70 0.00 -5.18
CA ARG A 217 18.59 0.13 -4.02
C ARG A 217 18.11 -0.70 -2.83
N TRP A 218 16.80 -0.77 -2.60
CA TRP A 218 16.25 -1.62 -1.54
C TRP A 218 16.52 -3.11 -1.85
N ALA A 219 16.27 -3.56 -3.08
CA ALA A 219 16.54 -4.92 -3.52
C ALA A 219 18.02 -5.30 -3.39
N ASP A 220 18.96 -4.38 -3.69
CA ASP A 220 20.40 -4.61 -3.47
C ASP A 220 20.76 -4.90 -2.00
N ARG A 221 20.04 -4.29 -1.06
CA ARG A 221 20.24 -4.50 0.37
C ARG A 221 19.66 -5.84 0.83
N ILE A 222 18.47 -6.19 0.34
CA ILE A 222 17.86 -7.50 0.57
C ILE A 222 18.74 -8.61 0.00
N GLU A 223 19.32 -8.43 -1.19
CA GLU A 223 20.22 -9.39 -1.80
C GLU A 223 21.46 -9.69 -0.93
N LYS A 224 21.99 -8.66 -0.26
CA LYS A 224 23.10 -8.75 0.70
C LYS A 224 22.70 -9.35 2.06
N GLY A 225 21.42 -9.66 2.27
CA GLY A 225 20.90 -10.21 3.52
C GLY A 225 20.57 -9.16 4.57
N GLU A 226 20.49 -7.87 4.23
CA GLU A 226 20.04 -6.84 5.15
C GLU A 226 18.52 -6.94 5.41
N THR A 227 18.08 -6.71 6.64
CA THR A 227 16.65 -6.63 7.01
C THR A 227 16.24 -5.16 7.08
N VAL A 228 15.69 -4.63 5.99
CA VAL A 228 15.44 -3.20 5.83
C VAL A 228 14.04 -2.95 5.28
N ARG A 229 13.32 -1.97 5.85
CA ARG A 229 11.98 -1.63 5.39
C ARG A 229 12.03 -0.89 4.05
N LEU A 230 11.09 -1.17 3.17
CA LEU A 230 10.87 -0.36 1.98
C LEU A 230 10.13 0.93 2.39
N ASP A 231 10.76 2.07 2.18
CA ASP A 231 10.15 3.38 2.40
C ASP A 231 9.90 4.06 1.05
N MET A 232 8.64 4.11 0.63
CA MET A 232 8.23 4.76 -0.62
C MET A 232 7.90 6.25 -0.41
N GLY A 233 7.97 6.77 0.83
CA GLY A 233 7.45 8.09 1.18
C GLY A 233 5.92 8.18 1.10
N TYR A 234 5.36 9.22 1.70
CA TYR A 234 3.99 9.63 1.41
C TYR A 234 4.02 10.46 0.13
N ALA A 235 3.22 10.08 -0.87
CA ALA A 235 2.96 10.91 -2.04
C ALA A 235 2.04 12.09 -1.67
#